data_AF-A0A3M6XRB8-F1
#
_entry.id   AF-A0A3M6XRB8-F1
#
_cell.length_a   1.000
_cell.length_b   1.000
_cell.length_c   1.000
_cell.angle_alpha   90.00
_cell.angle_beta   90.00
_cell.angle_gamma   90.00
#
_symmetry.space_group_name_H-M   'P 1'
#
loop_
_entity.id
_entity.type
_entity.pdbx_description
1 polymer ?
#
loop_
_entity_poly.entity_id
_entity_poly.type
_entity_poly.pdbx_seq_one_letter_code
_entity_poly.pdbx_strand_id
1 'polypeptide(L)'
;MSTSILDSRQLFQAAKLIAVPLPFALAGYSYAFSQNAVPTLYDQPAEVSTPAIKDIYQSGAKFVVPGNILSLAATAYLAWKASAQRNLWATAAGSLVALIAWTPLVMRRSNIVRLLEISESKALQEKATATLEARQLLVKWVRQNYVRAALAFVAGVYSVRATLA
;
A
#
# COMPACT_ATOMS: atom_id res chain seq x y z
N MET A 1 28.23 -20.62 25.38
CA MET A 1 26.82 -20.76 24.98
C MET A 1 26.44 -19.55 24.16
N SER A 2 26.19 -19.71 22.85
CA SER A 2 25.85 -18.60 21.97
C SER A 2 24.35 -18.30 22.07
N THR A 3 24.02 -17.11 22.54
CA THR A 3 22.65 -16.57 22.65
C THR A 3 22.24 -15.92 21.33
N SER A 4 22.20 -16.69 20.24
CA SER A 4 21.48 -16.24 19.04
C SER A 4 19.98 -16.38 19.31
N ILE A 5 19.29 -15.25 19.45
CA ILE A 5 17.87 -15.18 19.85
C ILE A 5 16.94 -15.92 18.87
N LEU A 6 17.39 -16.24 17.65
CA LEU A 6 16.71 -17.13 16.70
C LEU A 6 17.73 -18.02 15.95
N ASP A 7 17.42 -19.30 15.77
CA ASP A 7 18.14 -20.18 14.83
C ASP A 7 17.91 -19.67 13.39
N SER A 8 18.93 -19.72 12.52
CA SER A 8 18.81 -19.34 11.10
C SER A 8 17.66 -20.07 10.40
N ARG A 9 17.32 -21.29 10.82
CA ARG A 9 16.17 -22.02 10.28
C ARG A 9 14.84 -21.40 10.73
N GLN A 10 14.74 -20.99 11.98
CA GLN A 10 13.55 -20.32 12.52
C GLN A 10 13.33 -18.96 11.86
N LEU A 11 14.40 -18.16 11.70
CA LEU A 11 14.32 -16.87 11.01
C LEU A 11 13.86 -17.01 9.56
N PHE A 12 14.33 -18.04 8.85
CA PHE A 12 13.90 -18.33 7.48
C PHE A 12 12.40 -18.65 7.38
N GLN A 13 11.88 -19.46 8.31
CA GLN A 13 10.45 -19.77 8.34
C GLN A 13 9.60 -18.57 8.77
N ALA A 14 10.07 -17.81 9.77
CA ALA A 14 9.40 -16.58 10.22
C ALA A 14 9.31 -15.55 9.08
N ALA A 15 10.37 -15.41 8.28
CA ALA A 15 10.35 -14.53 7.11
C ALA A 15 9.29 -14.98 6.09
N LYS A 16 9.10 -16.29 5.85
CA LYS A 16 8.04 -16.79 4.96
C LYS A 16 6.64 -16.50 5.50
N LEU A 17 6.43 -16.65 6.81
CA LEU A 17 5.16 -16.31 7.48
C LEU A 17 4.78 -14.83 7.36
N ILE A 18 5.73 -13.96 7.04
CA ILE A 18 5.49 -12.55 6.76
C ILE A 18 5.37 -12.32 5.25
N ALA A 19 6.37 -12.76 4.49
CA ALA A 19 6.56 -12.45 3.08
C ALA A 19 5.45 -12.99 2.18
N VAL A 20 4.73 -14.02 2.61
CA VAL A 20 3.62 -14.62 1.85
C VAL A 20 2.28 -13.93 2.17
N PRO A 21 1.76 -13.92 3.41
CA PRO A 21 0.41 -13.41 3.66
C PRO A 21 0.33 -11.87 3.71
N LEU A 22 1.37 -11.18 4.18
CA LEU A 22 1.30 -9.73 4.40
C LEU A 22 1.09 -8.93 3.10
N PRO A 23 1.77 -9.23 1.96
CA PRO A 23 1.45 -8.58 0.69
C PRO A 23 -0.03 -8.74 0.27
N PHE A 24 -0.63 -9.91 0.49
CA PHE A 24 -2.05 -10.11 0.19
C PHE A 24 -2.95 -9.28 1.10
N ALA A 25 -2.63 -9.20 2.39
CA ALA A 25 -3.35 -8.32 3.32
C ALA A 25 -3.26 -6.85 2.90
N LEU A 26 -2.08 -6.38 2.46
CA LEU A 26 -1.86 -5.02 1.96
C LEU A 26 -2.63 -4.76 0.65
N ALA A 27 -2.66 -5.75 -0.25
CA ALA A 27 -3.41 -5.70 -1.50
C ALA A 27 -4.91 -5.60 -1.23
N GLY A 28 -5.43 -6.50 -0.39
CA GLY A 28 -6.83 -6.55 0.02
C GLY A 28 -7.26 -5.28 0.74
N TYR A 29 -6.43 -4.76 1.65
CA TYR A 29 -6.67 -3.48 2.33
C TYR A 29 -6.82 -2.36 1.31
N SER A 30 -5.85 -2.21 0.40
CA SER A 30 -5.89 -1.15 -0.63
C SER A 30 -7.11 -1.30 -1.54
N TYR A 31 -7.42 -2.52 -1.98
CA TYR A 31 -8.57 -2.81 -2.83
C TYR A 31 -9.90 -2.52 -2.14
N ALA A 32 -10.07 -2.96 -0.89
CA ALA A 32 -11.32 -2.81 -0.15
C ALA A 32 -11.73 -1.33 0.04
N PHE A 33 -10.78 -0.45 0.39
CA PHE A 33 -11.07 0.98 0.47
C PHE A 33 -11.44 1.56 -0.90
N SER A 34 -10.73 1.16 -1.95
CA SER A 34 -10.95 1.65 -3.32
C SER A 34 -12.26 1.18 -3.94
N GLN A 35 -12.74 0.00 -3.58
CA GLN A 35 -13.96 -0.59 -4.12
C GLN A 35 -15.20 -0.26 -3.27
N ASN A 36 -15.07 -0.26 -1.94
CA ASN A 36 -16.23 -0.23 -1.04
C ASN A 36 -16.36 1.08 -0.24
N ALA A 37 -15.26 1.76 0.09
CA ALA A 37 -15.30 2.91 0.99
C ALA A 37 -15.27 4.25 0.23
N VAL A 38 -14.23 4.49 -0.55
CA VAL A 38 -14.03 5.79 -1.22
C VAL A 38 -15.10 6.12 -2.26
N PRO A 39 -15.67 5.17 -3.04
CA PRO A 39 -16.72 5.48 -3.98
C PRO A 39 -17.98 6.08 -3.37
N THR A 40 -18.29 5.79 -2.10
CA THR A 40 -19.46 6.37 -1.41
C THR A 40 -19.28 7.88 -1.15
N LEU A 41 -18.05 8.40 -1.27
CA LEU A 41 -17.71 9.80 -1.09
C LEU A 41 -17.79 10.61 -2.40
N TYR A 42 -17.98 9.97 -3.57
CA TYR A 42 -17.89 10.66 -4.87
C TYR A 42 -18.94 11.73 -5.08
N ASP A 43 -20.15 11.49 -4.58
CA ASP A 43 -21.29 12.40 -4.75
C ASP A 43 -21.57 13.21 -3.49
N GLN A 44 -20.66 13.14 -2.50
CA GLN A 44 -20.71 13.95 -1.29
C GLN A 44 -20.07 15.32 -1.52
N PRO A 45 -20.58 16.41 -0.89
CA PRO A 45 -19.93 17.71 -0.90
C PRO A 45 -18.48 17.62 -0.41
N ALA A 46 -17.60 18.50 -0.89
CA ALA A 46 -16.18 18.46 -0.53
C ALA A 46 -15.94 18.69 0.97
N GLU A 47 -16.83 19.43 1.65
CA GLU A 47 -16.84 19.59 3.11
C GLU A 47 -16.96 18.24 3.85
N VAL A 48 -17.58 17.24 3.25
CA VAL A 48 -17.76 15.90 3.82
C VAL A 48 -16.70 14.94 3.28
N SER A 49 -16.50 14.91 1.96
CA SER A 49 -15.66 13.90 1.33
C SER A 49 -14.15 14.12 1.56
N THR A 50 -13.69 15.37 1.64
CA THR A 50 -12.25 15.65 1.77
C THR A 50 -11.71 15.41 3.18
N PRO A 51 -12.42 15.73 4.28
CA PRO A 51 -12.00 15.28 5.62
C PRO A 51 -12.04 13.74 5.76
N ALA A 52 -13.08 13.09 5.22
CA ALA A 52 -13.19 11.64 5.29
C ALA A 52 -12.02 10.92 4.59
N ILE A 53 -11.61 11.37 3.39
CA ILE A 53 -10.45 10.77 2.72
C ILE A 53 -9.13 11.09 3.43
N LYS A 54 -9.00 12.27 4.07
CA LYS A 54 -7.85 12.59 4.93
C LYS A 54 -7.71 11.56 6.05
N ASP A 55 -8.80 11.27 6.75
CA ASP A 55 -8.80 10.32 7.86
C ASP A 55 -8.50 8.88 7.39
N ILE A 56 -9.11 8.45 6.27
CA ILE A 56 -8.83 7.16 5.64
C ILE A 56 -7.34 7.06 5.27
N TYR A 57 -6.78 8.09 4.65
CA TYR A 57 -5.38 8.11 4.20
C TYR A 57 -4.41 8.07 5.39
N GLN A 58 -4.63 8.90 6.40
CA GLN A 58 -3.77 8.97 7.59
C GLN A 58 -3.87 7.72 8.45
N SER A 59 -5.08 7.20 8.66
CA SER A 59 -5.29 5.95 9.40
C SER A 59 -4.72 4.76 8.66
N GLY A 60 -4.93 4.69 7.34
CA GLY A 60 -4.36 3.63 6.51
C GLY A 60 -2.83 3.65 6.48
N ALA A 61 -2.20 4.83 6.54
CA ALA A 61 -0.73 4.93 6.60
C ALA A 61 -0.15 4.21 7.85
N LYS A 62 -0.87 4.21 8.98
CA LYS A 62 -0.43 3.53 10.22
C LYS A 62 -0.32 2.02 10.08
N PHE A 63 -1.08 1.41 9.16
CA PHE A 63 -0.99 -0.02 8.85
C PHE A 63 -0.08 -0.27 7.65
N VAL A 64 -0.31 0.45 6.55
CA VAL A 64 0.32 0.16 5.26
C VAL A 64 1.82 0.48 5.26
N VAL A 65 2.26 1.56 5.90
CA VAL A 65 3.69 1.93 5.94
C VAL A 65 4.52 0.87 6.68
N PRO A 66 4.25 0.51 7.95
CA PRO A 66 5.02 -0.52 8.62
C PRO A 66 4.85 -1.90 7.96
N GLY A 67 3.65 -2.22 7.45
CA GLY A 67 3.41 -3.46 6.71
C GLY A 67 4.28 -3.60 5.46
N ASN A 68 4.40 -2.54 4.66
CA ASN A 68 5.28 -2.53 3.49
C ASN A 68 6.76 -2.71 3.86
N ILE A 69 7.24 -2.01 4.90
CA ILE A 69 8.63 -2.11 5.37
C ILE A 69 8.93 -3.53 5.83
N LEU A 70 8.05 -4.10 6.66
CA LEU A 70 8.20 -5.46 7.17
C LEU A 70 8.15 -6.50 6.05
N SER A 71 7.22 -6.34 5.10
CA SER A 71 7.10 -7.21 3.94
C SER A 71 8.34 -7.14 3.03
N LEU A 72 8.87 -5.94 2.77
CA LEU A 72 10.08 -5.74 1.99
C LEU A 72 11.29 -6.37 2.68
N ALA A 73 11.46 -6.14 3.98
CA ALA A 73 12.56 -6.71 4.74
C ALA A 73 12.54 -8.25 4.70
N ALA A 74 11.38 -8.86 4.90
CA ALA A 74 11.23 -10.32 4.86
C ALA A 74 11.50 -10.89 3.45
N THR A 75 10.94 -10.28 2.40
CA THR A 75 11.15 -10.73 1.00
C THR A 75 12.60 -10.53 0.54
N ALA A 76 13.23 -9.40 0.88
CA ALA A 76 14.63 -9.14 0.56
C ALA A 76 15.58 -10.10 1.29
N TYR A 77 15.31 -10.40 2.57
CA TYR A 77 16.05 -11.42 3.31
C TYR A 77 15.96 -12.79 2.64
N LEU A 78 14.77 -13.20 2.21
CA LEU A 78 14.58 -14.48 1.51
C LEU A 78 15.27 -14.50 0.14
N ALA A 79 15.27 -13.40 -0.61
CA ALA A 79 16.01 -13.28 -1.87
C ALA A 79 17.52 -13.44 -1.68
N TRP A 80 18.05 -12.88 -0.60
CA TRP A 80 19.46 -13.03 -0.24
C TRP A 80 19.79 -14.49 0.16
N LYS A 81 18.97 -15.08 1.04
CA LYS A 81 19.24 -16.37 1.68
C LYS A 81 18.91 -17.60 0.81
N ALA A 82 17.83 -17.58 0.04
CA ALA A 82 17.37 -18.70 -0.80
C ALA A 82 17.90 -18.56 -2.24
N SER A 83 19.12 -19.05 -2.50
CA SER A 83 19.76 -18.94 -3.82
C SER A 83 18.95 -19.59 -4.94
N ALA A 84 18.34 -20.75 -4.70
CA ALA A 84 17.55 -21.49 -5.70
C ALA A 84 16.29 -20.72 -6.14
N GLN A 85 15.62 -20.01 -5.23
CA GLN A 85 14.40 -19.23 -5.52
C GLN A 85 14.67 -17.71 -5.56
N ARG A 86 15.94 -17.29 -5.64
CA ARG A 86 16.37 -15.89 -5.51
C ARG A 86 15.61 -14.96 -6.44
N ASN A 87 15.46 -15.34 -7.71
CA ASN A 87 14.80 -14.49 -8.69
C ASN A 87 13.32 -14.26 -8.35
N LEU A 88 12.62 -15.27 -7.85
CA LEU A 88 11.21 -15.13 -7.46
C LEU A 88 11.06 -14.20 -6.24
N TRP A 89 11.89 -14.38 -5.21
CA TRP A 89 11.91 -13.50 -4.05
C TRP A 89 12.36 -12.08 -4.41
N ALA A 90 13.30 -11.92 -5.33
CA ALA A 90 13.76 -10.62 -5.83
C ALA A 90 12.66 -9.90 -6.62
N THR A 91 11.86 -10.60 -7.44
CA THR A 91 10.68 -10.02 -8.10
C THR A 91 9.63 -9.56 -7.09
N ALA A 92 9.39 -10.34 -6.03
CA ALA A 92 8.49 -9.93 -4.96
C ALA A 92 9.00 -8.66 -4.25
N ALA A 93 10.28 -8.62 -3.87
CA ALA A 93 10.91 -7.46 -3.25
C ALA A 93 10.88 -6.22 -4.17
N GLY A 94 11.19 -6.40 -5.47
CA GLY A 94 11.13 -5.33 -6.46
C GLY A 94 9.73 -4.74 -6.63
N SER A 95 8.69 -5.58 -6.58
CA SER A 95 7.29 -5.13 -6.61
C SER A 95 6.94 -4.29 -5.37
N LEU A 96 7.44 -4.67 -4.19
CA LEU A 96 7.28 -3.89 -2.96
C LEU A 96 8.05 -2.57 -2.99
N VAL A 97 9.27 -2.53 -3.56
CA VAL A 97 10.01 -1.28 -3.78
C VAL A 97 9.22 -0.34 -4.69
N ALA A 98 8.68 -0.85 -5.81
CA ALA A 98 7.85 -0.07 -6.71
C ALA A 98 6.60 0.46 -5.99
N LEU A 99 5.95 -0.36 -5.15
CA LEU A 99 4.79 0.06 -4.34
C LEU A 99 5.15 1.18 -3.37
N ILE A 100 6.27 1.04 -2.65
CA ILE A 100 6.73 2.04 -1.67
C ILE A 100 7.06 3.36 -2.39
N ALA A 101 7.72 3.30 -3.55
CA ALA A 101 8.05 4.48 -4.35
C ALA A 101 6.82 5.13 -5.00
N TRP A 102 5.78 4.35 -5.33
CA TRP A 102 4.56 4.83 -6.00
C TRP A 102 3.85 5.97 -5.24
N THR A 103 3.74 5.84 -3.92
CA THR A 103 3.03 6.82 -3.09
C THR A 103 3.70 8.21 -3.12
N PRO A 104 4.99 8.36 -2.78
CA PRO A 104 5.65 9.66 -2.82
C PRO A 104 5.87 10.19 -4.24
N LEU A 105 6.13 9.34 -5.23
CA LEU A 105 6.47 9.80 -6.58
C LEU A 105 5.24 10.13 -7.44
N VAL A 106 4.11 9.42 -7.24
CA VAL A 106 2.93 9.57 -8.09
C VAL A 106 1.75 10.14 -7.30
N MET A 107 1.37 9.49 -6.20
CA MET A 107 0.15 9.89 -5.49
C MET A 107 0.29 11.26 -4.82
N ARG A 108 1.38 11.48 -4.09
CA ARG A 108 1.62 12.75 -3.38
C ARG A 108 1.82 13.92 -4.33
N ARG A 109 2.61 13.75 -5.39
CA ARG A 109 2.92 14.84 -6.33
C ARG A 109 1.73 15.30 -7.16
N SER A 110 0.75 14.43 -7.42
CA SER A 110 -0.28 14.69 -8.43
C SER A 110 -1.71 14.64 -7.92
N ASN A 111 -1.95 14.26 -6.66
CA ASN A 111 -3.30 13.95 -6.21
C ASN A 111 -3.56 14.12 -4.70
N ILE A 112 -3.06 13.22 -3.83
CA ILE A 112 -3.51 13.17 -2.43
C ILE A 112 -3.19 14.45 -1.66
N VAL A 113 -2.09 15.14 -1.96
CA VAL A 113 -1.76 16.42 -1.31
C VAL A 113 -2.85 17.46 -1.57
N ARG A 114 -3.40 17.53 -2.79
CA ARG A 114 -4.47 18.47 -3.13
C ARG A 114 -5.77 18.17 -2.38
N LEU A 115 -6.11 16.88 -2.21
CA LEU A 115 -7.26 16.48 -1.38
C LEU A 115 -7.08 16.90 0.09
N LEU A 116 -5.87 16.76 0.63
CA LEU A 116 -5.54 17.19 1.99
C LEU A 116 -5.55 18.73 2.13
N GLU A 117 -5.14 19.47 1.12
CA GLU A 117 -5.24 20.94 1.14
C GLU A 117 -6.70 21.40 1.17
N ILE A 118 -7.55 20.78 0.34
CA ILE A 118 -8.98 21.10 0.31
C ILE A 118 -9.61 20.79 1.66
N SER A 119 -9.22 19.69 2.35
CA SER A 119 -9.81 19.33 3.64
C SER A 119 -9.57 20.36 4.76
N GLU A 120 -8.56 21.23 4.65
CA GLU A 120 -8.25 22.24 5.67
C GLU A 120 -8.90 23.60 5.42
N SER A 121 -9.65 23.80 4.33
CA SER A 121 -10.17 25.12 3.97
C SER A 121 -11.60 25.07 3.44
N LYS A 122 -12.52 25.72 4.18
CA LYS A 122 -13.93 25.88 3.76
C LYS A 122 -14.07 26.53 2.40
N ALA A 123 -13.31 27.60 2.14
CA ALA A 123 -13.34 28.28 0.84
C ALA A 123 -12.89 27.34 -0.31
N LEU A 124 -11.89 26.48 -0.07
CA LEU A 124 -11.51 25.47 -1.06
C LEU A 124 -12.54 24.36 -1.19
N GLN A 125 -13.23 23.96 -0.13
CA GLN A 125 -14.29 22.96 -0.16
C GLN A 125 -15.50 23.45 -0.95
N GLU A 126 -15.95 24.68 -0.72
CA GLU A 126 -17.03 25.30 -1.49
C GLU A 126 -16.68 25.33 -2.99
N LYS A 127 -15.46 25.81 -3.32
CA LYS A 127 -14.97 25.83 -4.69
C LYS A 127 -14.89 24.44 -5.31
N ALA A 128 -14.29 23.48 -4.60
CA ALA A 128 -14.10 22.11 -5.09
C ALA A 128 -15.43 21.35 -5.25
N THR A 129 -16.45 21.71 -4.47
CA THR A 129 -17.82 21.21 -4.63
C THR A 129 -18.44 21.77 -5.91
N ALA A 130 -18.34 23.09 -6.12
CA ALA A 130 -18.88 23.75 -7.31
C ALA A 130 -18.21 23.29 -8.61
N THR A 131 -16.91 22.96 -8.58
CA THR A 131 -16.14 22.54 -9.77
C THR A 131 -16.04 21.03 -9.94
N LEU A 132 -16.57 20.23 -9.01
CA LEU A 132 -16.40 18.78 -8.93
C LEU A 132 -14.92 18.31 -8.81
N GLU A 133 -14.00 19.21 -8.44
CA GLU A 133 -12.57 18.92 -8.30
C GLU A 133 -12.35 17.78 -7.29
N ALA A 134 -13.04 17.81 -6.14
CA ALA A 134 -12.92 16.78 -5.10
C ALA A 134 -13.26 15.39 -5.66
N ARG A 135 -14.37 15.25 -6.42
CA ARG A 135 -14.78 13.99 -7.05
C ARG A 135 -13.72 13.48 -8.03
N GLN A 136 -13.18 14.35 -8.88
CA GLN A 136 -12.15 13.97 -9.85
C GLN A 136 -10.88 13.45 -9.16
N LEU A 137 -10.45 14.12 -8.09
CA LEU A 137 -9.30 13.72 -7.29
C LEU A 137 -9.54 12.40 -6.56
N LEU A 138 -10.75 12.17 -6.01
CA LEU A 138 -11.13 10.90 -5.37
C LEU A 138 -11.13 9.73 -6.36
N VAL A 139 -11.71 9.91 -7.55
CA VAL A 139 -11.67 8.90 -8.62
C VAL A 139 -10.24 8.61 -9.05
N LYS A 140 -9.41 9.65 -9.21
CA LYS A 140 -7.98 9.51 -9.51
C LYS A 140 -7.25 8.77 -8.40
N TRP A 141 -7.58 9.03 -7.13
CA TRP A 141 -6.96 8.39 -5.99
C TRP A 141 -7.27 6.90 -5.96
N VAL A 142 -8.52 6.53 -6.22
CA VAL A 142 -8.95 5.13 -6.33
C VAL A 142 -8.17 4.39 -7.42
N ARG A 143 -8.04 4.99 -8.61
CA ARG A 143 -7.24 4.42 -9.71
C ARG A 143 -5.77 4.23 -9.31
N GLN A 144 -5.16 5.23 -8.66
CA GLN A 144 -3.78 5.13 -8.18
C GLN A 144 -3.62 4.07 -7.08
N ASN A 145 -4.63 3.86 -6.25
CA ASN A 145 -4.59 2.89 -5.18
C ASN A 145 -4.79 1.45 -5.70
N TYR A 146 -5.48 1.25 -6.84
CA TYR A 146 -5.47 -0.05 -7.53
C TYR A 146 -4.08 -0.46 -8.00
N VAL A 147 -3.24 0.47 -8.42
CA VAL A 147 -1.83 0.16 -8.75
C VAL A 147 -1.09 -0.37 -7.50
N ARG A 148 -1.33 0.22 -6.33
CA ARG A 148 -0.76 -0.29 -5.06
C ARG A 148 -1.27 -1.68 -4.74
N ALA A 149 -2.58 -1.91 -4.90
CA ALA A 149 -3.18 -3.23 -4.68
C ALA A 149 -2.55 -4.28 -5.62
N ALA A 150 -2.39 -3.95 -6.91
CA ALA A 150 -1.78 -4.84 -7.89
C ALA A 150 -0.32 -5.16 -7.57
N LEU A 151 0.50 -4.16 -7.22
CA LEU A 151 1.91 -4.38 -6.86
C LEU A 151 2.07 -5.25 -5.61
N ALA A 152 1.23 -5.03 -4.59
CA ALA A 152 1.21 -5.87 -3.40
C ALA A 152 0.75 -7.31 -3.71
N PHE A 153 -0.25 -7.45 -4.58
CA PHE A 153 -0.75 -8.74 -5.02
C PHE A 153 0.31 -9.53 -5.79
N VAL A 154 1.01 -8.89 -6.73
CA VAL A 154 2.14 -9.48 -7.46
C VAL A 154 3.22 -9.94 -6.50
N ALA A 155 3.58 -9.12 -5.52
CA ALA A 155 4.54 -9.52 -4.48
C ALA A 155 4.08 -10.80 -3.74
N GLY A 156 2.81 -10.87 -3.34
CA GLY A 156 2.24 -12.07 -2.70
C GLY A 156 2.29 -13.31 -3.59
N VAL A 157 1.90 -13.20 -4.86
CA VAL A 157 1.92 -14.32 -5.82
C VAL A 157 3.34 -14.85 -6.03
N TYR A 158 4.33 -13.97 -6.21
CA TYR A 158 5.73 -14.39 -6.37
C TYR A 158 6.29 -14.99 -5.08
N SER A 159 5.92 -14.48 -3.90
CA SER A 159 6.27 -15.08 -2.62
C SER A 159 5.70 -16.50 -2.44
N VAL A 160 4.45 -16.74 -2.86
CA VAL A 160 3.85 -18.09 -2.88
C VAL A 160 4.62 -19.00 -3.81
N ARG A 161 4.84 -18.57 -5.06
CA ARG A 161 5.60 -19.35 -6.04
C ARG A 161 7.00 -19.70 -5.54
N ALA A 162 7.70 -18.74 -4.93
CA ALA A 162 9.02 -18.94 -4.35
C ALA A 162 9.02 -19.87 -3.12
N THR A 163 7.86 -20.07 -2.48
CA THR A 163 7.73 -20.97 -1.33
C THR A 163 7.44 -22.41 -1.76
N LEU A 164 6.78 -22.60 -2.90
CA LEU A 164 6.38 -23.89 -3.44
C LEU A 164 7.41 -24.51 -4.41
N ALA A 165 8.31 -23.70 -4.97
CA ALA A 165 9.39 -24.13 -5.88
C ALA A 165 10.64 -24.59 -5.12
#